data_AF-A0A7S0UT07-F1
#
_entry.id   AF-A0A7S0UT07-F1
#
_cell.length_a   1.000
_cell.length_b   1.000
_cell.length_c   1.000
_cell.angle_alpha   90.00
_cell.angle_beta   90.00
_cell.angle_gamma   90.00
#
_symmetry.space_group_name_H-M   'P 1'
#
loop_
_entity.id
_entity.type
_entity.pdbx_description
1 polymer ?
#
loop_
_entity_poly.entity_id
_entity_poly.type
_entity_poly.pdbx_seq_one_letter_code
_entity_poly.pdbx_strand_id
1 'polypeptide(L)'
;TPIPTPPPLDVVNLAVEMAPIAKVGGMGDVVTALGRAVMDLNHGVTVLLPKFNCINYALVDHLREDASSAFHFGGCLVKVWLAEVEGLQTVLLDPSNGFFNRGSVYQGNEDSMRFGFFCGAALEYLRRHRKPEHLPTILRDYYYHRGAGIGDCVGDPNLLTPPPPTTYTPLLNARMVLHCHDWPSAPTTWMALGSLTPLSDAASAFISSPNSPNSSSSNSSNSSKSSPTLPPLPPPPPILAFPHPFSQAPKTVFTVHNLSYGVDLLARALAAADRSTTVSPTYAREVSHQSAVKPHLTKLRGVLNGIDDEVWDPRGDALLPRTYDWRSEAEGKAAARRELRRRLGLWGPVANR
;
A
#
# COMPACT_ATOMS: atom_id res chain seq x y z
N THR A 1 0.29 -37.55 1.58
CA THR A 1 -0.70 -36.87 0.71
C THR A 1 -0.23 -35.44 0.51
N PRO A 2 -0.32 -34.85 -0.70
CA PRO A 2 -0.07 -33.43 -0.85
C PRO A 2 -1.05 -32.68 0.05
N ILE A 3 -0.56 -31.72 0.83
CA ILE A 3 -1.44 -30.81 1.58
C ILE A 3 -2.33 -30.12 0.53
N PRO A 4 -3.66 -30.17 0.65
CA PRO A 4 -4.54 -29.48 -0.29
C PRO A 4 -4.12 -28.01 -0.35
N THR A 5 -3.80 -27.52 -1.54
CA THR A 5 -3.53 -26.09 -1.73
C THR A 5 -4.79 -25.34 -1.33
N PRO A 6 -4.69 -24.35 -0.42
CA PRO A 6 -5.84 -23.54 -0.06
C PRO A 6 -6.39 -22.89 -1.33
N PRO A 7 -7.71 -22.70 -1.40
CA PRO A 7 -8.32 -22.29 -2.65
C PRO A 7 -7.95 -20.80 -2.92
N PRO A 8 -7.85 -20.35 -4.19
CA PRO A 8 -7.44 -18.98 -4.57
C PRO A 8 -8.02 -17.81 -3.74
N LEU A 9 -7.22 -16.79 -3.42
CA LEU A 9 -7.69 -15.55 -2.78
C LEU A 9 -7.97 -14.46 -3.83
N ASP A 10 -8.76 -13.44 -3.48
CA ASP A 10 -8.92 -12.20 -4.25
C ASP A 10 -8.19 -11.07 -3.52
N VAL A 11 -6.98 -10.75 -3.92
CA VAL A 11 -6.12 -9.76 -3.24
C VAL A 11 -6.28 -8.40 -3.90
N VAL A 12 -6.76 -7.43 -3.12
CA VAL A 12 -6.89 -6.05 -3.57
C VAL A 12 -5.82 -5.20 -2.93
N ASN A 13 -4.85 -4.78 -3.75
CA ASN A 13 -3.80 -3.85 -3.35
C ASN A 13 -4.32 -2.41 -3.44
N LEU A 14 -4.31 -1.70 -2.31
CA LEU A 14 -4.58 -0.28 -2.25
C LEU A 14 -3.27 0.49 -2.10
N ALA A 15 -2.89 1.22 -3.15
CA ALA A 15 -1.63 1.95 -3.20
C ALA A 15 -1.82 3.33 -3.84
N VAL A 16 -0.81 4.19 -3.69
CA VAL A 16 -0.70 5.48 -4.41
C VAL A 16 0.51 5.53 -5.33
N GLU A 17 1.31 4.47 -5.33
CA GLU A 17 2.44 4.27 -6.25
C GLU A 17 2.33 2.89 -6.88
N MET A 18 2.69 2.80 -8.15
CA MET A 18 2.77 1.55 -8.90
C MET A 18 3.81 1.71 -10.00
N ALA A 19 4.82 0.85 -10.02
CA ALA A 19 5.77 0.82 -11.13
C ALA A 19 5.15 0.12 -12.35
N PRO A 20 5.51 0.51 -13.58
CA PRO A 20 6.35 1.66 -13.93
C PRO A 20 5.56 2.98 -14.06
N ILE A 21 4.24 2.96 -13.88
CA ILE A 21 3.34 4.02 -14.34
C ILE A 21 3.27 5.26 -13.42
N ALA A 22 3.45 5.08 -12.12
CA ALA A 22 3.36 6.10 -11.07
C ALA A 22 4.37 5.78 -9.96
N LYS A 23 5.66 5.90 -10.29
CA LYS A 23 6.78 5.53 -9.41
C LYS A 23 7.44 6.76 -8.81
N VAL A 24 7.52 6.83 -7.48
CA VAL A 24 8.29 7.86 -6.76
C VAL A 24 9.45 7.23 -5.98
N GLY A 25 9.17 6.14 -5.28
CA GLY A 25 10.16 5.37 -4.53
C GLY A 25 10.05 3.86 -4.80
N GLY A 26 10.64 3.07 -3.90
CA GLY A 26 10.63 1.61 -4.01
C GLY A 26 9.27 0.96 -3.73
N MET A 27 8.30 1.69 -3.16
CA MET A 27 6.96 1.15 -2.90
C MET A 27 6.25 0.73 -4.19
N GLY A 28 6.36 1.54 -5.25
CA GLY A 28 5.76 1.19 -6.56
C GLY A 28 6.32 -0.10 -7.16
N ASP A 29 7.61 -0.37 -6.97
CA ASP A 29 8.22 -1.64 -7.40
C ASP A 29 7.66 -2.82 -6.59
N VAL A 30 7.50 -2.64 -5.26
CA VAL A 30 6.94 -3.68 -4.39
C VAL A 30 5.50 -4.02 -4.74
N VAL A 31 4.63 -3.02 -4.96
CA VAL A 31 3.22 -3.25 -5.32
C VAL A 31 3.10 -4.13 -6.57
N THR A 32 3.93 -3.84 -7.57
CA THR A 32 3.93 -4.53 -8.87
C THR A 32 4.51 -5.93 -8.74
N ALA A 33 5.73 -6.06 -8.22
CA ALA A 33 6.40 -7.34 -8.06
C ALA A 33 5.63 -8.30 -7.12
N LEU A 34 5.09 -7.78 -6.01
CA LEU A 34 4.26 -8.56 -5.10
C LEU A 34 2.95 -8.99 -5.78
N GLY A 35 2.30 -8.09 -6.52
CA GLY A 35 1.09 -8.41 -7.27
C GLY A 35 1.32 -9.57 -8.24
N ARG A 36 2.42 -9.53 -9.02
CA ARG A 36 2.78 -10.60 -9.96
C ARG A 36 3.06 -11.91 -9.23
N ALA A 37 3.88 -11.88 -8.18
CA ALA A 37 4.17 -13.07 -7.39
C ALA A 37 2.91 -13.70 -6.76
N VAL A 38 1.95 -12.90 -6.32
CA VAL A 38 0.65 -13.38 -5.79
C VAL A 38 -0.20 -13.98 -6.91
N MET A 39 -0.18 -13.39 -8.11
CA MET A 39 -0.86 -13.91 -9.30
C MET A 39 -0.28 -15.26 -9.73
N ASP A 40 1.05 -15.43 -9.70
CA ASP A 40 1.73 -16.69 -10.03
C ASP A 40 1.40 -17.83 -9.05
N LEU A 41 1.02 -17.48 -7.81
CA LEU A 41 0.45 -18.41 -6.83
C LEU A 41 -1.04 -18.72 -7.07
N ASN A 42 -1.57 -18.38 -8.25
CA ASN A 42 -2.94 -18.61 -8.69
C ASN A 42 -3.97 -17.90 -7.80
N HIS A 43 -3.68 -16.67 -7.39
CA HIS A 43 -4.61 -15.77 -6.70
C HIS A 43 -5.07 -14.67 -7.66
N GLY A 44 -6.31 -14.19 -7.49
CA GLY A 44 -6.77 -12.99 -8.18
C GLY A 44 -6.10 -11.76 -7.56
N VAL A 45 -5.67 -10.81 -8.39
CA VAL A 45 -5.04 -9.58 -7.93
C VAL A 45 -5.67 -8.39 -8.64
N THR A 46 -6.10 -7.39 -7.87
CA THR A 46 -6.50 -6.08 -8.39
C THR A 46 -5.70 -4.98 -7.68
N VAL A 47 -5.15 -4.03 -8.43
CA VAL A 47 -4.54 -2.82 -7.87
C VAL A 47 -5.50 -1.65 -8.03
N LEU A 48 -5.83 -0.97 -6.94
CA LEU A 48 -6.57 0.29 -6.95
C LEU A 48 -5.58 1.44 -6.79
N LEU A 49 -5.66 2.40 -7.71
CA LEU A 49 -4.74 3.54 -7.79
C LEU A 49 -5.53 4.84 -8.06
N PRO A 50 -5.10 6.01 -7.54
CA PRO A 50 -5.62 7.28 -8.04
C PRO A 50 -5.19 7.51 -9.50
N LYS A 51 -6.09 8.03 -10.34
CA LYS A 51 -5.74 8.41 -11.70
C LYS A 51 -4.97 9.73 -11.72
N PHE A 52 -3.67 9.67 -11.46
CA PHE A 52 -2.83 10.87 -11.55
C PHE A 52 -2.68 11.35 -13.00
N ASN A 53 -2.58 12.66 -13.18
CA ASN A 53 -2.25 13.24 -14.48
C ASN A 53 -0.78 13.00 -14.89
N CYS A 54 0.10 12.68 -13.94
CA CYS A 54 1.51 12.36 -14.19
C CYS A 54 1.77 10.87 -14.47
N ILE A 55 0.73 10.04 -14.55
CA ILE A 55 0.88 8.64 -14.96
C ILE A 55 1.51 8.57 -16.35
N ASN A 56 2.49 7.69 -16.52
CA ASN A 56 3.00 7.34 -17.84
C ASN A 56 2.03 6.40 -18.57
N TYR A 57 1.03 6.98 -19.25
CA TYR A 57 -0.01 6.22 -19.95
C TYR A 57 0.51 5.39 -21.14
N ALA A 58 1.73 5.62 -21.62
CA ALA A 58 2.34 4.79 -22.65
C ALA A 58 2.71 3.38 -22.16
N LEU A 59 2.77 3.19 -20.83
CA LEU A 59 3.05 1.91 -20.17
C LEU A 59 1.79 1.30 -19.54
N VAL A 60 0.61 1.74 -19.99
CA VAL A 60 -0.69 1.27 -19.50
C VAL A 60 -1.40 0.58 -20.65
N ASP A 61 -1.63 -0.72 -20.49
CA ASP A 61 -2.35 -1.52 -21.46
C ASP A 61 -3.86 -1.48 -21.21
N HIS A 62 -4.63 -1.66 -22.27
CA HIS A 62 -6.10 -1.79 -22.22
C HIS A 62 -6.86 -0.69 -21.45
N LEU A 63 -6.29 0.52 -21.37
CA LEU A 63 -6.90 1.65 -20.66
C LEU A 63 -8.25 2.04 -21.27
N ARG A 64 -9.32 1.95 -20.48
CA ARG A 64 -10.67 2.37 -20.89
C ARG A 64 -11.48 2.90 -19.72
N GLU A 65 -12.33 3.90 -19.99
CA GLU A 65 -13.33 4.36 -19.04
C GLU A 65 -14.44 3.31 -18.92
N ASP A 66 -14.82 2.97 -17.68
CA ASP A 66 -16.02 2.18 -17.38
C ASP A 66 -17.09 3.12 -16.82
N ALA A 67 -17.84 3.73 -17.74
CA ALA A 67 -18.90 4.67 -17.38
C ALA A 67 -20.02 4.03 -16.54
N SER A 68 -20.22 2.70 -16.65
CA SER A 68 -21.23 1.97 -15.86
C SER A 68 -20.84 1.83 -14.40
N SER A 69 -19.54 1.89 -14.13
CA SER A 69 -18.93 1.81 -12.81
C SER A 69 -18.76 3.17 -12.13
N ALA A 70 -19.04 4.29 -12.82
CA ALA A 70 -18.90 5.62 -12.26
C ALA A 70 -19.89 5.88 -11.11
N PHE A 71 -19.48 6.67 -10.11
CA PHE A 71 -20.30 6.93 -8.93
C PHE A 71 -20.02 8.27 -8.27
N HIS A 72 -20.97 8.74 -7.47
CA HIS A 72 -20.77 9.93 -6.65
C HIS A 72 -20.18 9.58 -5.28
N PHE A 73 -19.17 10.32 -4.86
CA PHE A 73 -18.55 10.22 -3.54
C PHE A 73 -17.97 11.57 -3.13
N GLY A 74 -18.20 12.00 -1.88
CA GLY A 74 -17.67 13.26 -1.35
C GLY A 74 -18.05 14.50 -2.16
N GLY A 75 -19.28 14.52 -2.71
CA GLY A 75 -19.80 15.66 -3.47
C GLY A 75 -19.31 15.80 -4.91
N CYS A 76 -18.53 14.83 -5.43
CA CYS A 76 -18.10 14.83 -6.82
C CYS A 76 -18.34 13.49 -7.52
N LEU A 77 -18.27 13.50 -8.85
CA LEU A 77 -18.30 12.29 -9.67
C LEU A 77 -16.91 11.66 -9.67
N VAL A 78 -16.85 10.38 -9.34
CA VAL A 78 -15.67 9.52 -9.47
C VAL A 78 -15.86 8.65 -10.71
N LYS A 79 -15.06 8.93 -11.74
CA LYS A 79 -14.99 8.06 -12.93
C LYS A 79 -14.08 6.88 -12.63
N VAL A 80 -14.41 5.74 -13.21
CA VAL A 80 -13.65 4.50 -13.07
C VAL A 80 -13.00 4.19 -14.39
N TRP A 81 -11.70 3.88 -14.35
CA TRP A 81 -10.96 3.42 -15.51
C TRP A 81 -10.38 2.04 -15.22
N LEU A 82 -10.51 1.15 -16.19
CA LEU A 82 -9.93 -0.18 -16.16
C LEU A 82 -8.68 -0.19 -17.03
N ALA A 83 -7.64 -0.83 -16.53
CA ALA A 83 -6.32 -0.88 -17.15
C ALA A 83 -5.60 -2.18 -16.77
N GLU A 84 -4.53 -2.46 -17.50
CA GLU A 84 -3.56 -3.50 -17.19
C GLU A 84 -2.17 -2.89 -17.12
N VAL A 85 -1.38 -3.29 -16.12
CA VAL A 85 -0.01 -2.81 -15.91
C VAL A 85 0.82 -4.00 -15.47
N GLU A 86 1.84 -4.37 -16.25
CA GLU A 86 2.71 -5.54 -15.99
C GLU A 86 1.89 -6.83 -15.75
N GLY A 87 0.81 -7.02 -16.54
CA GLY A 87 -0.12 -8.16 -16.41
C GLY A 87 -1.12 -8.07 -15.25
N LEU A 88 -1.07 -7.03 -14.43
CA LEU A 88 -1.95 -6.85 -13.27
C LEU A 88 -3.18 -6.00 -13.63
N GLN A 89 -4.36 -6.51 -13.27
CA GLN A 89 -5.59 -5.73 -13.35
C GLN A 89 -5.48 -4.51 -12.45
N THR A 90 -5.61 -3.33 -13.06
CA THR A 90 -5.45 -2.04 -12.40
C THR A 90 -6.71 -1.20 -12.61
N VAL A 91 -7.23 -0.64 -11.52
CA VAL A 91 -8.41 0.23 -11.51
C VAL A 91 -7.96 1.62 -11.10
N LEU A 92 -8.14 2.60 -12.00
CA LEU A 92 -7.82 4.00 -11.73
C LEU A 92 -9.09 4.78 -11.36
N LEU A 93 -9.06 5.44 -10.21
CA LEU A 93 -10.16 6.29 -9.75
C LEU A 93 -9.88 7.75 -10.08
N ASP A 94 -10.78 8.38 -10.82
CA ASP A 94 -10.64 9.73 -11.36
C ASP A 94 -11.77 10.64 -10.85
N PRO A 95 -11.61 11.25 -9.67
CA PRO A 95 -12.57 12.19 -9.14
C PRO A 95 -12.51 13.54 -9.85
N SER A 96 -13.68 14.09 -10.17
CA SER A 96 -13.82 15.38 -10.85
C SER A 96 -13.46 16.60 -9.96
N ASN A 97 -12.97 16.38 -8.74
CA ASN A 97 -12.54 17.43 -7.80
C ASN A 97 -11.11 17.94 -8.07
N GLY A 98 -10.38 17.32 -9.00
CA GLY A 98 -9.02 17.73 -9.37
C GLY A 98 -7.91 17.31 -8.40
N PHE A 99 -8.20 16.52 -7.36
CA PHE A 99 -7.20 16.13 -6.35
C PHE A 99 -5.95 15.46 -6.94
N PHE A 100 -6.11 14.67 -8.01
CA PHE A 100 -5.02 13.92 -8.63
C PHE A 100 -4.49 14.56 -9.93
N ASN A 101 -4.96 15.77 -10.27
CA ASN A 101 -4.53 16.50 -11.46
C ASN A 101 -3.51 17.59 -11.10
N ARG A 102 -2.37 17.19 -10.51
CA ARG A 102 -1.42 18.12 -9.88
C ARG A 102 0.04 17.99 -10.34
N GLY A 103 0.35 17.05 -11.23
CA GLY A 103 1.68 16.88 -11.86
C GLY A 103 2.65 15.98 -11.09
N SER A 104 2.34 15.60 -9.85
CA SER A 104 3.12 14.66 -9.04
C SER A 104 2.21 13.81 -8.13
N VAL A 105 2.70 12.65 -7.70
CA VAL A 105 2.00 11.77 -6.75
C VAL A 105 1.89 12.46 -5.38
N TYR A 106 3.03 12.86 -4.80
CA TYR A 106 3.10 13.56 -3.51
C TYR A 106 3.27 15.06 -3.70
N GLN A 107 2.56 15.84 -2.88
CA GLN A 107 2.59 17.31 -2.84
C GLN A 107 2.77 17.87 -1.42
N GLY A 108 2.88 16.99 -0.41
CA GLY A 108 3.05 17.39 0.98
C GLY A 108 1.72 17.77 1.63
N ASN A 109 1.47 19.06 1.82
CA ASN A 109 0.49 19.58 2.78
C ASN A 109 -0.96 19.14 2.53
N GLU A 110 -1.34 18.81 1.29
CA GLU A 110 -2.70 18.36 0.95
C GLU A 110 -2.86 16.84 0.86
N ASP A 111 -1.76 16.08 0.87
CA ASP A 111 -1.74 14.64 0.56
C ASP A 111 -2.65 13.83 1.49
N SER A 112 -2.61 14.21 2.76
CA SER A 112 -3.55 13.86 3.82
C SER A 112 -5.02 13.77 3.36
N MET A 113 -5.55 14.85 2.82
CA MET A 113 -6.94 14.96 2.39
C MET A 113 -7.19 14.19 1.09
N ARG A 114 -6.24 14.29 0.14
CA ARG A 114 -6.34 13.65 -1.18
C ARG A 114 -6.39 12.14 -1.04
N PHE A 115 -5.48 11.57 -0.25
CA PHE A 115 -5.40 10.12 -0.03
C PHE A 115 -6.51 9.63 0.90
N GLY A 116 -6.96 10.43 1.86
CA GLY A 116 -8.19 10.14 2.63
C GLY A 116 -9.43 10.04 1.75
N PHE A 117 -9.60 10.95 0.78
CA PHE A 117 -10.67 10.87 -0.21
C PHE A 117 -10.54 9.61 -1.08
N PHE A 118 -9.34 9.32 -1.59
CA PHE A 118 -9.09 8.11 -2.38
C PHE A 118 -9.43 6.84 -1.63
N CYS A 119 -9.00 6.71 -0.37
CA CYS A 119 -9.33 5.57 0.49
C CYS A 119 -10.85 5.35 0.56
N GLY A 120 -11.61 6.41 0.86
CA GLY A 120 -13.07 6.33 0.91
C GLY A 120 -13.72 5.99 -0.43
N ALA A 121 -13.24 6.59 -1.53
CA ALA A 121 -13.74 6.30 -2.88
C ALA A 121 -13.42 4.86 -3.31
N ALA A 122 -12.23 4.34 -2.98
CA ALA A 122 -11.81 2.98 -3.28
C ALA A 122 -12.64 1.94 -2.52
N LEU A 123 -12.90 2.20 -1.24
CA LEU A 123 -13.82 1.40 -0.45
C LEU A 123 -15.20 1.37 -1.12
N GLU A 124 -15.74 2.53 -1.48
CA GLU A 124 -17.07 2.65 -2.08
C GLU A 124 -17.14 1.98 -3.47
N TYR A 125 -16.05 2.02 -4.25
CA TYR A 125 -15.90 1.24 -5.48
C TYR A 125 -16.01 -0.26 -5.21
N LEU A 126 -15.23 -0.78 -4.24
CA LEU A 126 -15.23 -2.21 -3.89
C LEU A 126 -16.61 -2.69 -3.45
N ARG A 127 -17.35 -1.87 -2.68
CA ARG A 127 -18.72 -2.19 -2.25
C ARG A 127 -19.67 -2.42 -3.43
N ARG A 128 -19.53 -1.65 -4.50
CA ARG A 128 -20.40 -1.76 -5.69
C ARG A 128 -20.00 -2.89 -6.62
N HIS A 129 -18.72 -3.25 -6.64
CA HIS A 129 -18.13 -4.15 -7.65
C HIS A 129 -17.73 -5.52 -7.13
N ARG A 130 -17.87 -5.77 -5.82
CA ARG A 130 -17.66 -7.08 -5.21
C ARG A 130 -18.95 -7.57 -4.57
N LYS A 131 -19.17 -8.89 -4.66
CA LYS A 131 -20.32 -9.52 -4.03
C LYS A 131 -20.21 -9.41 -2.50
N PRO A 132 -21.32 -9.14 -1.77
CA PRO A 132 -21.28 -8.96 -0.32
C PRO A 132 -20.63 -10.12 0.46
N GLU A 133 -20.80 -11.35 -0.02
CA GLU A 133 -20.22 -12.56 0.55
C GLU A 133 -18.69 -12.66 0.38
N HIS A 134 -18.12 -11.90 -0.56
CA HIS A 134 -16.69 -11.85 -0.80
C HIS A 134 -16.01 -10.69 -0.06
N LEU A 135 -16.78 -9.68 0.37
CA LEU A 135 -16.24 -8.55 1.11
C LEU A 135 -15.74 -8.98 2.50
N PRO A 136 -14.58 -8.48 2.96
CA PRO A 136 -14.18 -8.55 4.35
C PRO A 136 -15.32 -8.12 5.28
N THR A 137 -15.52 -8.84 6.40
CA THR A 137 -16.53 -8.49 7.42
C THR A 137 -16.44 -7.03 7.84
N ILE A 138 -15.23 -6.51 7.92
CA ILE A 138 -14.92 -5.12 8.25
C ILE A 138 -15.52 -4.12 7.25
N LEU A 139 -15.56 -4.43 5.95
CA LEU A 139 -16.26 -3.60 4.96
C LEU A 139 -17.77 -3.72 5.15
N ARG A 140 -18.30 -4.91 5.43
CA ARG A 140 -19.73 -5.10 5.69
C ARG A 140 -20.20 -4.29 6.89
N ASP A 141 -19.41 -4.23 7.97
CA ASP A 141 -19.75 -3.48 9.18
C ASP A 141 -19.68 -1.97 8.94
N TYR A 142 -18.60 -1.47 8.30
CA TYR A 142 -18.50 -0.08 7.84
C TYR A 142 -19.73 0.35 7.02
N TYR A 143 -20.24 -0.54 6.16
CA TYR A 143 -21.37 -0.25 5.29
C TYR A 143 -22.75 -0.49 5.90
N TYR A 144 -22.92 -1.39 6.86
CA TYR A 144 -24.20 -1.56 7.57
C TYR A 144 -24.56 -0.27 8.32
N HIS A 145 -23.57 0.37 8.93
CA HIS A 145 -23.74 1.67 9.57
C HIS A 145 -24.09 2.79 8.57
N ARG A 146 -23.62 2.72 7.31
CA ARG A 146 -23.94 3.71 6.27
C ARG A 146 -25.27 3.42 5.53
N GLY A 147 -25.60 2.15 5.35
CA GLY A 147 -26.76 1.65 4.59
C GLY A 147 -28.09 1.71 5.34
N ALA A 148 -28.07 1.93 6.66
CA ALA A 148 -29.26 2.17 7.48
C ALA A 148 -29.87 3.58 7.31
N GLY A 149 -29.61 4.28 6.20
CA GLY A 149 -30.12 5.64 5.98
C GLY A 149 -29.32 6.75 6.69
N ILE A 150 -28.07 6.47 7.11
CA ILE A 150 -27.12 7.48 7.60
C ILE A 150 -26.29 8.03 6.42
N GLY A 151 -26.90 8.09 5.24
CA GLY A 151 -26.46 8.94 4.14
C GLY A 151 -27.29 10.22 4.24
N ASP A 152 -26.63 11.34 4.56
CA ASP A 152 -27.13 12.73 4.57
C ASP A 152 -27.48 13.36 5.93
N CYS A 153 -27.51 12.61 7.04
CA CYS A 153 -27.73 13.22 8.37
C CYS A 153 -26.41 13.67 9.02
N VAL A 154 -25.90 14.82 8.56
CA VAL A 154 -25.05 15.67 9.39
C VAL A 154 -25.91 16.19 10.55
N GLY A 155 -25.79 15.61 11.76
CA GLY A 155 -26.13 16.32 13.01
C GLY A 155 -27.22 15.81 13.97
N ASP A 156 -27.56 14.51 14.05
CA ASP A 156 -28.43 14.01 15.14
C ASP A 156 -27.67 13.20 16.21
N PRO A 157 -27.47 13.74 17.43
CA PRO A 157 -26.75 13.07 18.51
C PRO A 157 -27.54 11.95 19.24
N ASN A 158 -28.80 11.65 18.89
CA ASN A 158 -29.62 10.68 19.62
C ASN A 158 -29.68 9.26 19.02
N LEU A 159 -28.98 8.97 17.92
CA LEU A 159 -28.97 7.63 17.27
C LEU A 159 -27.77 6.74 17.70
N LEU A 160 -27.30 6.89 18.93
CA LEU A 160 -26.16 6.18 19.50
C LEU A 160 -26.58 4.94 20.29
N THR A 161 -26.93 3.85 19.61
CA THR A 161 -26.61 2.50 20.13
C THR A 161 -26.36 1.53 18.97
N PRO A 162 -25.15 0.96 18.82
CA PRO A 162 -24.96 -0.19 17.95
C PRO A 162 -25.74 -1.39 18.51
N PRO A 163 -26.37 -2.23 17.67
CA PRO A 163 -26.96 -3.47 18.16
C PRO A 163 -25.86 -4.39 18.73
N PRO A 164 -26.19 -5.26 19.71
CA PRO A 164 -25.22 -6.13 20.34
C PRO A 164 -24.55 -7.08 19.32
N PRO A 165 -23.31 -7.53 19.57
CA PRO A 165 -22.45 -8.25 18.60
C PRO A 165 -22.92 -9.68 18.23
N THR A 166 -24.20 -10.00 18.32
CA THR A 166 -24.71 -11.38 18.35
C THR A 166 -25.45 -11.88 17.10
N THR A 167 -25.43 -11.18 15.96
CA THR A 167 -26.08 -11.68 14.73
C THR A 167 -25.19 -11.78 13.49
N TYR A 168 -23.87 -11.76 13.66
CA TYR A 168 -22.97 -12.08 12.55
C TYR A 168 -22.59 -13.55 12.58
N THR A 169 -23.20 -14.34 11.71
CA THR A 169 -22.58 -15.60 11.30
C THR A 169 -21.29 -15.21 10.57
N PRO A 170 -20.09 -15.57 11.08
CA PRO A 170 -18.88 -15.37 10.31
C PRO A 170 -19.03 -16.19 9.03
N LEU A 171 -19.12 -15.50 7.89
CA LEU A 171 -18.98 -16.19 6.62
C LEU A 171 -17.51 -16.64 6.57
N LEU A 172 -17.27 -17.89 6.94
CA LEU A 172 -15.97 -18.57 6.88
C LEU A 172 -15.37 -18.58 5.46
N ASN A 173 -16.13 -18.08 4.46
CA ASN A 173 -15.81 -18.12 3.05
C ASN A 173 -15.49 -16.75 2.42
N ALA A 174 -15.29 -15.67 3.19
CA ALA A 174 -14.80 -14.42 2.61
C ALA A 174 -13.34 -14.63 2.14
N ARG A 175 -13.10 -14.51 0.82
CA ARG A 175 -11.79 -14.81 0.18
C ARG A 175 -11.03 -13.57 -0.27
N MET A 176 -11.64 -12.40 -0.13
CA MET A 176 -10.98 -11.15 -0.48
C MET A 176 -10.06 -10.72 0.66
N VAL A 177 -8.84 -10.33 0.29
CA VAL A 177 -7.86 -9.74 1.19
C VAL A 177 -7.63 -8.30 0.76
N LEU A 178 -7.91 -7.34 1.64
CA LEU A 178 -7.60 -5.95 1.41
C LEU A 178 -6.17 -5.68 1.91
N HIS A 179 -5.27 -5.38 0.98
CA HIS A 179 -3.86 -5.13 1.25
C HIS A 179 -3.53 -3.65 1.06
N CYS A 180 -3.35 -2.94 2.17
CA CYS A 180 -3.02 -1.52 2.17
C CYS A 180 -1.51 -1.30 2.33
N HIS A 181 -0.95 -0.43 1.49
CA HIS A 181 0.46 -0.06 1.45
C HIS A 181 0.71 1.34 2.03
N ASP A 182 1.41 1.39 3.16
CA ASP A 182 1.89 2.58 3.87
C ASP A 182 0.81 3.62 4.28
N TRP A 183 1.24 4.76 4.82
CA TRP A 183 0.41 5.83 5.34
C TRP A 183 -0.64 6.40 4.35
N PRO A 184 -0.43 6.45 3.01
CA PRO A 184 -1.45 6.97 2.09
C PRO A 184 -2.70 6.09 2.05
N SER A 185 -2.55 4.79 2.27
CA SER A 185 -3.66 3.82 2.29
C SER A 185 -4.10 3.43 3.70
N ALA A 186 -3.35 3.84 4.73
CA ALA A 186 -3.68 3.66 6.15
C ALA A 186 -5.10 4.12 6.55
N PRO A 187 -5.68 5.20 5.96
CA PRO A 187 -7.07 5.55 6.27
C PRO A 187 -8.06 4.46 5.92
N THR A 188 -7.76 3.63 4.91
CA THR A 188 -8.64 2.53 4.52
C THR A 188 -8.76 1.48 5.61
N THR A 189 -7.64 1.10 6.24
CA THR A 189 -7.66 0.11 7.32
C THR A 189 -8.36 0.68 8.55
N TRP A 190 -8.18 1.97 8.85
CA TRP A 190 -8.90 2.63 9.94
C TRP A 190 -10.40 2.80 9.66
N MET A 191 -10.78 3.32 8.50
CA MET A 191 -12.19 3.52 8.11
C MET A 191 -12.95 2.20 8.08
N ALA A 192 -12.30 1.11 7.69
CA ALA A 192 -12.89 -0.22 7.73
C ALA A 192 -13.33 -0.59 9.17
N LEU A 193 -12.61 -0.19 10.22
CA LEU A 193 -12.85 -0.63 11.60
C LEU A 193 -14.03 0.03 12.35
N GLY A 194 -14.86 0.86 11.70
CA GLY A 194 -16.11 1.32 12.32
C GLY A 194 -15.94 2.26 13.53
N SER A 195 -14.99 3.20 13.49
CA SER A 195 -15.18 4.40 14.31
C SER A 195 -16.33 5.20 13.67
N LEU A 196 -17.47 5.29 14.34
CA LEU A 196 -18.69 6.05 13.96
C LEU A 196 -18.46 7.57 13.78
N THR A 197 -17.22 8.00 13.52
CA THR A 197 -16.87 9.38 13.20
C THR A 197 -17.21 9.66 11.73
N PRO A 198 -18.01 10.68 11.43
CA PRO A 198 -18.24 11.16 10.07
C PRO A 198 -16.93 11.28 9.27
N LEU A 199 -16.97 11.08 7.94
CA LEU A 199 -15.80 11.28 7.07
C LEU A 199 -15.18 12.68 7.25
N SER A 200 -15.99 13.70 7.58
CA SER A 200 -15.53 15.04 7.97
C SER A 200 -14.73 15.04 9.25
N ASP A 201 -15.05 14.18 10.22
CA ASP A 201 -14.42 14.11 11.53
C ASP A 201 -13.23 13.16 11.53
N ALA A 202 -13.26 12.09 10.73
CA ALA A 202 -12.08 11.27 10.46
C ALA A 202 -11.05 12.08 9.66
N ALA A 203 -11.48 12.85 8.65
CA ALA A 203 -10.62 13.79 7.93
C ALA A 203 -10.20 14.99 8.80
N SER A 204 -11.04 15.50 9.70
CA SER A 204 -10.67 16.60 10.61
C SER A 204 -9.77 16.14 11.75
N ALA A 205 -9.99 14.96 12.33
CA ALA A 205 -9.10 14.32 13.30
C ALA A 205 -7.77 13.86 12.66
N PHE A 206 -7.77 13.70 11.34
CA PHE A 206 -6.59 13.50 10.50
C PHE A 206 -5.86 14.84 10.30
N ILE A 207 -6.58 15.92 9.96
CA ILE A 207 -6.04 17.28 9.80
C ILE A 207 -5.50 17.84 11.13
N SER A 208 -6.10 17.48 12.26
CA SER A 208 -5.78 17.99 13.60
C SER A 208 -4.73 17.15 14.35
N SER A 209 -4.18 16.08 13.76
CA SER A 209 -3.03 15.40 14.36
C SER A 209 -1.81 16.35 14.28
N PRO A 210 -1.12 16.62 15.39
CA PRO A 210 0.03 17.54 15.42
C PRO A 210 1.24 17.04 14.59
N ASN A 211 1.18 15.83 14.03
CA ASN A 211 2.20 15.24 13.16
C ASN A 211 1.73 14.96 11.72
N SER A 212 0.71 15.68 11.25
CA SER A 212 0.48 15.87 9.80
C SER A 212 1.78 16.41 9.17
N PRO A 213 2.17 16.06 7.93
CA PRO A 213 3.46 16.43 7.31
C PRO A 213 3.71 17.95 7.11
N ASN A 214 2.93 18.80 7.78
CA ASN A 214 2.99 20.25 7.83
C ASN A 214 4.25 20.85 8.48
N SER A 215 5.29 20.06 8.82
CA SER A 215 6.60 20.64 9.16
C SER A 215 7.59 20.40 8.03
N SER A 216 7.58 21.33 7.08
CA SER A 216 8.71 21.59 6.21
C SER A 216 9.94 21.90 7.07
N SER A 217 10.79 20.90 7.30
CA SER A 217 12.21 21.16 7.56
C SER A 217 13.03 20.43 6.51
N SER A 218 13.39 21.20 5.49
CA SER A 218 14.60 20.99 4.72
C SER A 218 15.75 20.78 5.70
N ASN A 219 16.25 19.56 5.83
CA ASN A 219 17.55 19.31 6.45
C ASN A 219 18.41 18.53 5.47
N SER A 220 18.89 19.25 4.47
CA SER A 220 20.26 19.07 4.00
C SER A 220 21.20 19.48 5.14
N SER A 221 21.59 18.54 5.99
CA SER A 221 22.79 18.73 6.81
C SER A 221 23.51 17.39 7.00
N ASN A 222 24.66 17.29 6.33
CA ASN A 222 25.77 16.48 6.79
C ASN A 222 26.02 16.82 8.26
N SER A 223 25.77 15.87 9.16
CA SER A 223 26.37 15.92 10.49
C SER A 223 27.03 14.58 10.79
N SER A 224 28.34 14.57 10.63
CA SER A 224 29.24 13.65 11.31
C SER A 224 29.05 13.83 12.82
N LYS A 225 28.24 12.96 13.43
CA LYS A 225 28.21 12.78 14.89
C LYS A 225 28.51 11.32 15.19
N SER A 226 29.64 11.11 15.86
CA SER A 226 30.13 9.85 16.38
C SER A 226 29.04 9.08 17.12
N SER A 227 28.73 7.87 16.64
CA SER A 227 27.80 6.94 17.28
C SER A 227 28.34 6.51 18.66
N PRO A 228 27.55 6.59 19.74
CA PRO A 228 27.87 5.84 20.94
C PRO A 228 27.64 4.35 20.63
N THR A 229 28.63 3.52 20.90
CA THR A 229 28.56 2.06 20.81
C THR A 229 27.42 1.54 21.67
N LEU A 230 26.31 1.16 21.03
CA LEU A 230 25.23 0.41 21.66
C LEU A 230 25.73 -0.98 22.07
N PRO A 231 25.31 -1.51 23.23
CA PRO A 231 25.66 -2.88 23.62
C PRO A 231 25.11 -3.88 22.59
N PRO A 232 25.79 -5.03 22.39
CA PRO A 232 25.33 -6.04 21.46
C PRO A 232 23.93 -6.52 21.86
N LEU A 233 23.00 -6.41 20.91
CA LEU A 233 21.64 -6.88 21.07
C LEU A 233 21.62 -8.40 21.26
N PRO A 234 20.69 -8.94 22.08
CA PRO A 234 20.53 -10.37 22.25
C PRO A 234 20.26 -11.06 20.90
N PRO A 235 20.65 -12.33 20.75
CA PRO A 235 20.41 -13.10 19.52
C PRO A 235 18.92 -13.10 19.18
N PRO A 236 18.56 -13.17 17.88
CA PRO A 236 17.18 -13.07 17.45
C PRO A 236 16.34 -14.17 18.13
N PRO A 237 15.12 -13.86 18.60
CA PRO A 237 14.16 -14.94 18.79
C PRO A 237 14.00 -15.63 17.42
N PRO A 238 13.87 -16.98 17.39
CA PRO A 238 13.65 -17.70 16.14
C PRO A 238 12.51 -17.03 15.37
N ILE A 239 12.58 -17.04 14.03
CA ILE A 239 11.49 -16.59 13.16
C ILE A 239 10.22 -17.17 13.76
N LEU A 240 9.41 -16.33 14.42
CA LEU A 240 8.21 -16.79 15.09
C LEU A 240 7.24 -17.15 13.97
N ALA A 241 7.35 -18.41 13.53
CA ALA A 241 6.24 -19.16 13.01
C ALA A 241 5.05 -18.78 13.87
N PHE A 242 3.96 -18.37 13.23
CA PHE A 242 2.76 -18.01 13.95
C PHE A 242 2.49 -19.10 14.99
N PRO A 243 2.25 -18.75 16.26
CA PRO A 243 2.20 -19.73 17.35
C PRO A 243 1.16 -20.84 17.10
N HIS A 244 0.24 -20.62 16.16
CA HIS A 244 -0.63 -21.64 15.58
C HIS A 244 -0.77 -21.43 14.06
N PRO A 245 -0.96 -22.51 13.25
CA PRO A 245 -1.58 -22.35 11.94
C PRO A 245 -2.91 -21.62 12.15
N PHE A 246 -3.07 -20.50 11.47
CA PHE A 246 -4.23 -19.65 11.68
C PHE A 246 -5.50 -20.39 11.28
N SER A 247 -6.52 -20.29 12.14
CA SER A 247 -7.83 -20.88 11.86
C SER A 247 -8.53 -20.24 10.66
N GLN A 248 -8.16 -19.02 10.26
CA GLN A 248 -8.75 -18.27 9.13
C GLN A 248 -7.71 -17.40 8.42
N ALA A 249 -7.89 -17.20 7.11
CA ALA A 249 -7.10 -16.26 6.31
C ALA A 249 -7.34 -14.81 6.77
N PRO A 250 -6.33 -13.93 6.73
CA PRO A 250 -6.50 -12.52 7.08
C PRO A 250 -7.40 -11.83 6.05
N LYS A 251 -8.26 -10.93 6.50
CA LYS A 251 -9.14 -10.14 5.64
C LYS A 251 -8.51 -8.78 5.32
N THR A 252 -7.73 -8.25 6.25
CA THR A 252 -6.99 -6.99 6.07
C THR A 252 -5.51 -7.17 6.39
N VAL A 253 -4.65 -6.83 5.43
CA VAL A 253 -3.20 -6.79 5.58
C VAL A 253 -2.73 -5.35 5.42
N PHE A 254 -1.85 -4.90 6.33
CA PHE A 254 -1.26 -3.56 6.25
C PHE A 254 0.27 -3.65 6.19
N THR A 255 0.88 -3.12 5.14
CA THR A 255 2.35 -3.09 4.99
C THR A 255 2.89 -1.71 5.31
N VAL A 256 3.82 -1.67 6.25
CA VAL A 256 4.57 -0.47 6.61
C VAL A 256 5.86 -0.46 5.79
N HIS A 257 6.01 0.51 4.89
CA HIS A 257 7.26 0.70 4.15
C HIS A 257 8.17 1.72 4.83
N ASN A 258 7.61 2.78 5.40
CA ASN A 258 8.39 3.79 6.10
C ASN A 258 7.65 4.40 7.31
N LEU A 259 8.15 4.16 8.52
CA LEU A 259 7.63 4.77 9.76
C LEU A 259 8.02 6.23 10.00
N SER A 260 8.79 6.86 9.11
CA SER A 260 9.15 8.27 9.25
C SER A 260 7.99 9.24 8.96
N TYR A 261 6.90 8.77 8.38
CA TYR A 261 5.76 9.61 7.98
C TYR A 261 4.44 9.04 8.51
N GLY A 262 3.56 9.92 9.00
CA GLY A 262 2.19 9.55 9.37
C GLY A 262 2.09 8.55 10.53
N VAL A 263 3.00 8.59 11.51
CA VAL A 263 3.09 7.61 12.63
C VAL A 263 1.75 7.36 13.32
N ASP A 264 0.94 8.40 13.53
CA ASP A 264 -0.39 8.26 14.16
C ASP A 264 -1.36 7.47 13.29
N LEU A 265 -1.30 7.66 11.96
CA LEU A 265 -2.10 6.93 10.98
C LEU A 265 -1.64 5.48 10.88
N LEU A 266 -0.33 5.28 10.88
CA LEU A 266 0.27 3.94 10.92
C LEU A 266 -0.14 3.20 12.19
N ALA A 267 -0.16 3.86 13.36
CA ALA A 267 -0.63 3.25 14.61
C ALA A 267 -2.09 2.79 14.51
N ARG A 268 -2.98 3.65 13.97
CA ARG A 268 -4.40 3.31 13.77
C ARG A 268 -4.59 2.17 12.76
N ALA A 269 -3.84 2.21 11.65
CA ALA A 269 -3.88 1.17 10.63
C ALA A 269 -3.35 -0.17 11.16
N LEU A 270 -2.25 -0.14 11.93
CA LEU A 270 -1.73 -1.29 12.63
C LEU A 270 -2.77 -1.81 13.60
N ALA A 271 -3.43 -0.97 14.40
CA ALA A 271 -4.51 -1.41 15.29
C ALA A 271 -5.65 -2.11 14.54
N ALA A 272 -5.98 -1.61 13.35
CA ALA A 272 -7.09 -2.11 12.54
C ALA A 272 -6.83 -3.37 11.71
N ALA A 273 -5.60 -3.60 11.29
CA ALA A 273 -5.30 -4.73 10.41
C ALA A 273 -5.36 -6.07 11.16
N ASP A 274 -5.83 -7.13 10.48
CA ASP A 274 -5.71 -8.50 10.99
C ASP A 274 -4.24 -8.90 11.06
N ARG A 275 -3.48 -8.54 10.02
CA ARG A 275 -2.05 -8.80 9.89
C ARG A 275 -1.32 -7.57 9.40
N SER A 276 -0.09 -7.44 9.83
CA SER A 276 0.76 -6.34 9.39
C SER A 276 2.10 -6.87 8.94
N THR A 277 2.65 -6.29 7.89
CA THR A 277 3.99 -6.62 7.41
C THR A 277 4.87 -5.38 7.30
N THR A 278 6.17 -5.59 7.17
CA THR A 278 7.13 -4.55 6.85
C THR A 278 8.30 -5.12 6.06
N VAL A 279 9.17 -4.24 5.55
CA VAL A 279 10.10 -4.51 4.44
C VAL A 279 11.25 -5.48 4.74
N SER A 280 11.48 -5.83 6.01
CA SER A 280 12.43 -6.88 6.39
C SER A 280 12.27 -7.31 7.85
N PRO A 281 12.75 -8.52 8.22
CA PRO A 281 12.86 -8.95 9.62
C PRO A 281 13.72 -8.01 10.48
N THR A 282 14.76 -7.41 9.90
CA THR A 282 15.63 -6.47 10.61
C THR A 282 14.90 -5.17 10.89
N TYR A 283 14.24 -4.59 9.90
CA TYR A 283 13.46 -3.36 10.08
C TYR A 283 12.30 -3.58 11.07
N ALA A 284 11.62 -4.72 11.01
CA ALA A 284 10.59 -5.09 12.00
C ALA A 284 11.11 -5.05 13.46
N ARG A 285 12.38 -5.44 13.68
CA ARG A 285 13.02 -5.34 14.99
C ARG A 285 13.34 -3.89 15.36
N GLU A 286 13.94 -3.14 14.42
CA GLU A 286 14.30 -1.73 14.62
C GLU A 286 13.10 -0.89 15.05
N VAL A 287 11.93 -1.14 14.45
CA VAL A 287 10.71 -0.37 14.73
C VAL A 287 9.86 -0.94 15.86
N SER A 288 10.23 -2.10 16.42
CA SER A 288 9.42 -2.79 17.44
C SER A 288 9.24 -1.99 18.73
N HIS A 289 10.17 -1.08 19.03
CA HIS A 289 10.15 -0.23 20.21
C HIS A 289 9.27 1.02 20.04
N GLN A 290 8.89 1.36 18.81
CA GLN A 290 8.05 2.52 18.52
C GLN A 290 6.67 2.36 19.18
N SER A 291 6.14 3.43 19.80
CA SER A 291 4.84 3.40 20.48
C SER A 291 3.68 3.00 19.56
N ALA A 292 3.75 3.38 18.28
CA ALA A 292 2.79 3.01 17.25
C ALA A 292 2.78 1.51 16.92
N VAL A 293 3.91 0.81 17.13
CA VAL A 293 4.13 -0.57 16.70
C VAL A 293 4.08 -1.56 17.86
N LYS A 294 4.64 -1.17 19.01
CA LYS A 294 4.80 -2.00 20.21
C LYS A 294 3.51 -2.73 20.64
N PRO A 295 2.30 -2.14 20.60
CA PRO A 295 1.07 -2.85 20.96
C PRO A 295 0.65 -3.95 19.96
N HIS A 296 1.25 -3.99 18.77
CA HIS A 296 0.80 -4.79 17.63
C HIS A 296 1.84 -5.83 17.17
N LEU A 297 2.87 -6.10 17.96
CA LEU A 297 3.96 -7.03 17.62
C LEU A 297 3.49 -8.46 17.34
N THR A 298 2.38 -8.90 17.93
CA THR A 298 1.82 -10.25 17.72
C THR A 298 1.38 -10.46 16.27
N LYS A 299 0.93 -9.40 15.59
CA LYS A 299 0.44 -9.42 14.21
C LYS A 299 1.39 -8.81 13.18
N LEU A 300 2.50 -8.20 13.62
CA LEU A 300 3.53 -7.67 12.73
C LEU A 300 4.52 -8.77 12.31
N ARG A 301 4.89 -8.80 11.03
CA ARG A 301 5.98 -9.63 10.51
C ARG A 301 6.88 -8.84 9.55
N GLY A 302 8.19 -9.00 9.68
CA GLY A 302 9.12 -8.51 8.67
C GLY A 302 9.22 -9.50 7.52
N VAL A 303 8.81 -9.10 6.33
CA VAL A 303 8.93 -9.88 5.09
C VAL A 303 9.99 -9.19 4.26
N LEU A 304 11.06 -9.90 3.93
CA LEU A 304 12.14 -9.32 3.12
C LEU A 304 11.60 -8.98 1.73
N ASN A 305 11.67 -7.71 1.34
CA ASN A 305 11.30 -7.31 -0.01
C ASN A 305 12.20 -8.02 -1.03
N GLY A 306 11.57 -8.58 -2.06
CA GLY A 306 12.23 -9.12 -3.24
C GLY A 306 12.31 -8.10 -4.37
N ILE A 307 12.91 -8.53 -5.47
CA ILE A 307 12.83 -7.86 -6.78
C ILE A 307 12.12 -8.80 -7.74
N ASP A 308 11.49 -8.23 -8.76
CA ASP A 308 11.00 -8.99 -9.90
C ASP A 308 12.20 -9.37 -10.78
N ASP A 309 12.50 -10.67 -10.85
CA ASP A 309 13.69 -11.18 -11.53
C ASP A 309 13.53 -11.25 -13.05
N GLU A 310 12.32 -11.07 -13.59
CA GLU A 310 12.10 -10.88 -15.02
C GLU A 310 12.35 -9.43 -15.43
N VAL A 311 11.83 -8.47 -14.65
CA VAL A 311 12.04 -7.03 -14.89
C VAL A 311 13.49 -6.64 -14.67
N TRP A 312 14.16 -7.20 -13.66
CA TRP A 312 15.55 -6.89 -13.31
C TRP A 312 16.55 -7.90 -13.86
N ASP A 313 16.21 -8.63 -14.94
CA ASP A 313 17.12 -9.58 -15.59
C ASP A 313 18.15 -8.88 -16.51
N PRO A 314 19.45 -8.86 -16.16
CA PRO A 314 20.47 -8.24 -17.02
C PRO A 314 20.66 -8.94 -18.37
N ARG A 315 20.12 -10.16 -18.56
CA ARG A 315 20.20 -10.89 -19.83
C ARG A 315 19.28 -10.30 -20.89
N GLY A 316 18.15 -9.74 -20.47
CA GLY A 316 17.11 -9.16 -21.34
C GLY A 316 16.98 -7.63 -21.25
N ASP A 317 17.69 -6.98 -20.33
CA ASP A 317 17.52 -5.55 -20.07
C ASP A 317 18.06 -4.68 -21.23
N ALA A 318 17.14 -4.09 -21.98
CA ALA A 318 17.43 -3.19 -23.10
C ALA A 318 18.04 -1.83 -22.67
N LEU A 319 17.97 -1.48 -21.38
CA LEU A 319 18.58 -0.26 -20.84
C LEU A 319 20.09 -0.45 -20.60
N LEU A 320 20.57 -1.69 -20.55
CA LEU A 320 21.99 -1.97 -20.44
C LEU A 320 22.69 -1.73 -21.79
N PRO A 321 23.86 -1.05 -21.80
CA PRO A 321 24.66 -0.92 -23.01
C PRO A 321 25.19 -2.26 -23.52
N ARG A 322 25.24 -3.27 -22.62
CA ARG A 322 25.57 -4.65 -22.91
C ARG A 322 24.86 -5.52 -21.90
N THR A 323 23.95 -6.37 -22.37
CA THR A 323 23.33 -7.41 -21.54
C THR A 323 24.38 -8.42 -21.10
N TYR A 324 24.18 -9.02 -19.93
CA TYR A 324 25.14 -9.96 -19.35
C TYR A 324 24.46 -11.00 -18.46
N ASP A 325 25.18 -12.10 -18.23
CA ASP A 325 24.83 -13.15 -17.29
C ASP A 325 25.94 -13.29 -16.22
N TRP A 326 25.85 -14.31 -15.36
CA TRP A 326 26.84 -14.55 -14.31
C TRP A 326 28.25 -14.87 -14.84
N ARG A 327 28.40 -15.27 -16.12
CA ARG A 327 29.70 -15.56 -16.73
C ARG A 327 30.34 -14.32 -17.34
N SER A 328 29.53 -13.40 -17.84
CA SER A 328 29.95 -12.15 -18.49
C SER A 328 29.76 -10.89 -17.62
N GLU A 329 29.42 -11.07 -16.33
CA GLU A 329 29.13 -10.01 -15.37
C GLU A 329 30.21 -8.91 -15.33
N ALA A 330 31.49 -9.29 -15.33
CA ALA A 330 32.59 -8.33 -15.27
C ALA A 330 32.59 -7.39 -16.48
N GLU A 331 32.35 -7.92 -17.68
CA GLU A 331 32.33 -7.15 -18.92
C GLU A 331 31.07 -6.29 -19.02
N GLY A 332 29.92 -6.84 -18.61
CA GLY A 332 28.65 -6.12 -18.55
C GLY A 332 28.69 -4.94 -17.58
N LYS A 333 29.15 -5.18 -16.34
CA LYS A 333 29.34 -4.12 -15.33
C LYS A 333 30.35 -3.07 -15.77
N ALA A 334 31.43 -3.48 -16.45
CA ALA A 334 32.40 -2.53 -17.00
C ALA A 334 31.79 -1.64 -18.10
N ALA A 335 30.96 -2.20 -18.98
CA ALA A 335 30.23 -1.45 -20.00
C ALA A 335 29.21 -0.49 -19.38
N ALA A 336 28.41 -0.95 -18.42
CA ALA A 336 27.45 -0.13 -17.68
C ALA A 336 28.15 1.03 -16.95
N ARG A 337 29.25 0.76 -16.24
CA ARG A 337 30.08 1.78 -15.58
C ARG A 337 30.61 2.80 -16.59
N ARG A 338 31.11 2.36 -17.75
CA ARG A 338 31.64 3.26 -18.78
C ARG A 338 30.57 4.20 -19.32
N GLU A 339 29.39 3.65 -19.63
CA GLU A 339 28.27 4.43 -20.15
C GLU A 339 27.73 5.42 -19.11
N LEU A 340 27.58 4.99 -17.85
CA LEU A 340 27.17 5.88 -16.76
C LEU A 340 28.15 7.04 -16.59
N ARG A 341 29.46 6.75 -16.59
CA ARG A 341 30.49 7.80 -16.50
C ARG A 341 30.43 8.77 -17.67
N ARG A 342 30.22 8.26 -18.89
CA ARG A 342 30.04 9.08 -20.08
C ARG A 342 28.85 10.02 -19.94
N ARG A 343 27.70 9.51 -19.49
CA ARG A 343 26.48 10.30 -19.25
C ARG A 343 26.64 11.37 -18.18
N LEU A 344 27.42 11.09 -17.14
CA LEU A 344 27.70 12.01 -16.03
C LEU A 344 28.91 12.93 -16.27
N GLY A 345 29.58 12.83 -17.42
CA GLY A 345 30.79 13.62 -17.71
C GLY A 345 31.97 13.31 -16.78
N LEU A 346 32.03 12.11 -16.19
CA LEU A 346 33.08 11.70 -15.28
C LEU A 346 34.28 11.14 -16.06
N TRP A 347 35.15 12.03 -16.54
CA TRP A 347 36.37 11.70 -17.29
C TRP A 347 37.52 11.29 -16.35
N GLY A 348 38.38 10.34 -16.79
CA GLY A 348 39.60 9.94 -16.06
C GLY A 348 39.77 8.43 -15.79
N PRO A 349 40.87 7.98 -15.17
CA PRO A 349 41.05 6.58 -14.77
C PRO A 349 40.13 6.21 -13.59
N VAL A 350 39.59 4.98 -13.59
CA VAL A 350 38.90 4.43 -12.41
C VAL A 350 40.00 4.01 -11.42
N ALA A 351 40.03 4.62 -10.24
CA ALA A 351 40.89 4.11 -9.18
C ALA A 351 40.42 2.69 -8.82
N ASN A 352 41.28 1.69 -9.05
CA ASN A 352 41.06 0.36 -8.50
C ASN A 352 41.22 0.47 -6.98
N ARG A 353 40.12 0.36 -6.25
CA ARG A 353 40.13 0.13 -4.79
C ARG A 353 39.74 -1.31 -4.53
#